data_AF-A0A511YL57-F1
#
_entry.id   AF-A0A511YL57-F1
#
_cell.length_a   1.000
_cell.length_b   1.000
_cell.length_c   1.000
_cell.angle_alpha   90.00
_cell.angle_beta   90.00
_cell.angle_gamma   90.00
#
_symmetry.space_group_name_H-M   'P 1'
#
loop_
_entity.id
_entity.type
_entity.pdbx_description
1 polymer ?
#
loop_
_entity_poly.entity_id
_entity_poly.type
_entity_poly.pdbx_seq_one_letter_code
_entity_poly.pdbx_strand_id
1 'polypeptide(L)'
;MALLFFAKNIWTFGYPVFPIAAGDLNILWKPNPEILRNSSKFALQKTYDMQYSYEEIRQFSPFDYIKNWLFLEGIKSKINILFIVSLLGFIIFSCIKKNRILHLICISILVKSILVLLFSAQYRFFTDVFFVIFFIIFRNHVSRQKAIAAFSVLSVIFIGAMALPHILRTWLPSFRPGNFMGTFEAEQLYRPSAYKYHEYTPYQIGNLRFNVSKKYPYNFDTELPAISEGYIFDDVKAGIFPQLKDPKKIKNGFIWKKLDAEEKRAADQIIHSINRSYKQN
;
A
#
# COMPACT_ATOMS: atom_id res chain seq x y z
N MET A 1 -13.29 -11.28 20.27
CA MET A 1 -12.53 -10.76 19.11
C MET A 1 -13.36 -9.79 18.27
N ALA A 2 -14.60 -10.13 17.88
CA ALA A 2 -15.45 -9.26 17.06
C ALA A 2 -15.77 -7.89 17.67
N LEU A 3 -16.11 -7.82 18.96
CA LEU A 3 -16.38 -6.54 19.64
C LEU A 3 -15.17 -5.59 19.60
N LEU A 4 -13.97 -6.13 19.82
CA LEU A 4 -12.72 -5.38 19.79
C LEU A 4 -12.39 -4.89 18.38
N PHE A 5 -12.72 -5.68 17.34
CA PHE A 5 -12.60 -5.26 15.94
C PHE A 5 -13.49 -4.04 15.64
N PHE A 6 -14.77 -4.09 16.00
CA PHE A 6 -15.70 -2.97 15.77
C PHE A 6 -15.31 -1.74 16.59
N ALA A 7 -15.01 -1.90 17.88
CA ALA A 7 -14.60 -0.81 18.75
C ALA A 7 -13.33 -0.11 18.23
N LYS A 8 -12.32 -0.89 17.82
CA LYS A 8 -11.11 -0.36 17.19
C LYS A 8 -11.45 0.43 15.93
N ASN A 9 -12.24 -0.14 15.01
CA ASN A 9 -12.52 0.52 13.73
C ASN A 9 -13.33 1.81 13.91
N ILE A 10 -14.31 1.82 14.82
CA ILE A 10 -15.05 3.04 15.17
C ILE A 10 -14.10 4.09 15.74
N TRP A 11 -13.21 3.70 16.65
CA TRP A 11 -12.24 4.62 17.25
C TRP A 11 -11.25 5.17 16.23
N THR A 12 -10.69 4.34 15.34
CA THR A 12 -9.62 4.78 14.41
C THR A 12 -10.14 5.40 13.11
N PHE A 13 -11.29 4.95 12.61
CA PHE A 13 -11.80 5.34 11.29
C PHE A 13 -13.19 5.97 11.33
N GLY A 14 -13.88 5.94 12.47
CA GLY A 14 -15.27 6.43 12.57
C GLY A 14 -16.31 5.49 11.95
N TYR A 15 -15.89 4.32 11.43
CA TYR A 15 -16.77 3.33 10.81
C TYR A 15 -16.59 1.96 11.48
N PRO A 16 -17.66 1.18 11.73
CA PRO A 16 -17.55 -0.16 12.29
C PRO A 16 -16.86 -1.14 11.33
N VAL A 17 -17.04 -0.98 10.01
CA VAL A 17 -16.40 -1.82 8.99
C VAL A 17 -15.64 -0.95 7.99
N PHE A 18 -14.31 -0.94 8.12
CA PHE A 18 -13.39 -0.27 7.19
C PHE A 18 -12.63 -1.33 6.36
N PRO A 19 -12.37 -1.15 5.05
CA PRO A 19 -12.45 0.07 4.24
C PRO A 19 -13.80 0.33 3.54
N ILE A 20 -14.81 -0.54 3.73
CA ILE A 20 -16.12 -0.43 3.05
C ILE A 20 -16.93 0.78 3.54
N ALA A 21 -16.52 1.39 4.68
CA ALA A 21 -17.17 2.54 5.30
C ALA A 21 -18.66 2.32 5.55
N ALA A 22 -19.03 1.09 5.91
CA ALA A 22 -20.40 0.72 6.21
C ALA A 22 -20.76 1.13 7.65
N GLY A 23 -21.94 1.72 7.84
CA GLY A 23 -22.46 2.13 9.16
C GLY A 23 -21.89 3.47 9.66
N ASP A 24 -22.23 4.58 9.01
CA ASP A 24 -21.78 5.92 9.42
C ASP A 24 -22.44 6.33 10.74
N LEU A 25 -21.63 6.46 11.80
CA LEU A 25 -22.06 6.92 13.14
C LEU A 25 -21.97 8.44 13.30
N ASN A 26 -21.69 9.17 12.21
CA ASN A 26 -21.51 10.62 12.14
C ASN A 26 -20.55 11.21 13.18
N ILE A 27 -19.44 10.50 13.41
CA ILE A 27 -18.42 10.87 14.38
C ILE A 27 -17.52 11.98 13.82
N LEU A 28 -17.08 12.91 14.66
CA LEU A 28 -16.33 14.11 14.28
C LEU A 28 -14.96 13.84 13.64
N TRP A 29 -14.31 12.72 13.97
CA TRP A 29 -12.97 12.37 13.45
C TRP A 29 -13.01 11.39 12.28
N LYS A 30 -14.17 11.17 11.65
CA LYS A 30 -14.25 10.34 10.44
C LYS A 30 -13.44 10.97 9.30
N PRO A 31 -12.81 10.17 8.43
CA PRO A 31 -12.13 10.67 7.24
C PRO A 31 -13.05 11.54 6.37
N ASN A 32 -12.48 12.52 5.68
CA ASN A 32 -13.24 13.33 4.73
C ASN A 32 -13.83 12.42 3.63
N PRO A 33 -15.13 12.52 3.31
CA PRO A 33 -15.78 11.63 2.36
C PRO A 33 -15.20 11.73 0.93
N GLU A 34 -14.71 12.90 0.51
CA GLU A 34 -14.08 13.08 -0.80
C GLU A 34 -12.71 12.40 -0.87
N ILE A 35 -11.90 12.53 0.19
CA ILE A 35 -10.61 11.82 0.32
C ILE A 35 -10.85 10.31 0.32
N LEU A 36 -11.85 9.85 1.08
CA LEU A 36 -12.18 8.42 1.15
C LEU A 36 -12.63 7.90 -0.23
N ARG A 37 -13.46 8.65 -0.95
CA ARG A 37 -13.88 8.30 -2.32
C ARG A 37 -12.68 8.24 -3.27
N ASN A 38 -11.77 9.20 -3.20
CA ASN A 38 -10.55 9.22 -4.02
C ASN A 38 -9.63 8.05 -3.68
N SER A 39 -9.45 7.75 -2.39
CA SER A 39 -8.68 6.59 -1.92
C SER A 39 -9.27 5.27 -2.44
N SER A 40 -10.60 5.13 -2.47
CA SER A 40 -11.25 3.93 -3.02
C SER A 40 -11.04 3.81 -4.54
N LYS A 41 -11.14 4.92 -5.29
CA LYS A 41 -10.80 4.93 -6.73
C LYS A 41 -9.34 4.54 -6.96
N PHE A 42 -8.44 5.07 -6.14
CA PHE A 42 -7.01 4.79 -6.21
C PHE A 42 -6.70 3.33 -5.84
N ALA A 43 -7.43 2.74 -4.90
CA ALA A 43 -7.30 1.32 -4.56
C ALA A 43 -7.64 0.41 -5.76
N LEU A 44 -8.67 0.76 -6.55
CA LEU A 44 -9.00 0.05 -7.79
C LEU A 44 -7.90 0.20 -8.84
N GLN A 45 -7.37 1.41 -9.05
CA GLN A 45 -6.26 1.63 -9.96
C GLN A 45 -5.01 0.85 -9.53
N LYS A 46 -4.71 0.81 -8.23
CA LYS A 46 -3.57 0.04 -7.67
C LYS A 46 -3.65 -1.45 -7.93
N THR A 47 -4.85 -2.04 -7.98
CA THR A 47 -5.07 -3.44 -8.39
C THR A 47 -4.45 -3.72 -9.76
N TYR A 48 -4.49 -2.73 -10.65
CA TYR A 48 -3.92 -2.78 -12.00
C TYR A 48 -2.60 -2.01 -12.13
N ASP A 49 -1.87 -1.84 -11.02
CA ASP A 49 -0.60 -1.08 -10.97
C ASP A 49 -0.67 0.34 -11.55
N MET A 50 -1.87 0.95 -11.52
CA MET A 50 -2.17 2.26 -12.10
C MET A 50 -1.95 2.34 -13.63
N GLN A 51 -1.92 1.20 -14.33
CA GLN A 51 -1.82 1.14 -15.80
C GLN A 51 -3.11 1.62 -16.49
N TYR A 52 -4.24 1.51 -15.80
CA TYR A 52 -5.54 1.96 -16.29
C TYR A 52 -6.11 3.02 -15.35
N SER A 53 -6.77 4.01 -15.95
CA SER A 53 -7.58 5.00 -15.26
C SER A 53 -8.83 4.37 -14.66
N TYR A 54 -9.46 5.10 -13.73
CA TYR A 54 -10.68 4.62 -13.07
C TYR A 54 -11.84 4.47 -14.06
N GLU A 55 -11.95 5.37 -15.05
CA GLU A 55 -13.03 5.31 -16.03
C GLU A 55 -12.85 4.16 -17.03
N GLU A 56 -11.61 3.82 -17.39
CA GLU A 56 -11.32 2.63 -18.20
C GLU A 56 -11.69 1.34 -17.47
N ILE A 57 -11.28 1.21 -16.20
CA ILE A 57 -11.61 0.03 -15.37
C ILE A 57 -13.13 -0.14 -15.25
N ARG A 58 -13.88 0.96 -15.14
CA ARG A 58 -15.34 0.91 -15.06
C ARG A 58 -16.01 0.42 -16.35
N GLN A 59 -15.37 0.59 -17.50
CA GLN A 59 -15.87 0.15 -18.81
C GLN A 59 -15.48 -1.30 -19.15
N PHE A 60 -14.62 -1.93 -18.34
CA PHE A 60 -14.19 -3.31 -18.58
C PHE A 60 -15.35 -4.30 -18.49
N SER A 61 -15.40 -5.24 -19.43
CA SER A 61 -16.23 -6.42 -19.29
C SER A 61 -15.69 -7.34 -18.18
N PRO A 62 -16.49 -8.26 -17.63
CA PRO A 62 -16.00 -9.23 -16.64
C PRO A 62 -14.80 -10.04 -17.13
N PHE A 63 -14.71 -10.28 -18.44
CA PHE A 63 -13.56 -10.95 -19.05
C PHE A 63 -12.32 -10.06 -19.09
N ASP A 64 -12.48 -8.78 -19.45
CA ASP A 64 -11.39 -7.80 -19.46
C ASP A 64 -10.82 -7.58 -18.05
N TYR A 65 -11.67 -7.60 -17.02
CA TYR A 65 -11.25 -7.54 -15.62
C TYR A 65 -10.23 -8.63 -15.28
N ILE A 66 -10.49 -9.87 -15.70
CA ILE A 66 -9.63 -11.04 -15.43
C ILE A 66 -8.40 -11.01 -16.32
N LYS A 67 -8.57 -10.75 -17.62
CA LYS A 67 -7.48 -10.71 -18.60
C LYS A 67 -6.46 -9.64 -18.23
N ASN A 68 -6.92 -8.41 -18.03
CA ASN A 68 -6.04 -7.28 -17.71
C ASN A 68 -5.37 -7.46 -16.35
N TRP A 69 -6.01 -8.16 -15.41
CA TRP A 69 -5.38 -8.50 -14.13
C TRP A 69 -4.33 -9.60 -14.24
N LEU A 70 -4.59 -10.65 -15.04
CA LEU A 70 -3.63 -11.74 -15.25
C LEU A 70 -2.40 -11.32 -16.05
N PHE A 71 -2.58 -10.44 -17.03
CA PHE A 71 -1.55 -10.02 -17.99
C PHE A 71 -1.01 -8.61 -17.75
N LEU A 72 -0.98 -8.16 -16.49
CA LEU A 72 -0.32 -6.90 -16.11
C LEU A 72 1.16 -6.89 -16.49
N GLU A 73 1.67 -5.76 -16.97
CA GLU A 73 3.11 -5.68 -17.28
C GLU A 73 3.98 -5.85 -16.01
N GLY A 74 5.09 -6.59 -16.14
CA GLY A 74 6.11 -6.74 -15.09
C GLY A 74 5.98 -8.00 -14.22
N ILE A 75 6.63 -7.99 -13.05
CA ILE A 75 6.68 -9.15 -12.13
C ILE A 75 5.29 -9.56 -11.60
N LYS A 76 4.37 -8.60 -11.57
CA LYS A 76 3.02 -8.74 -11.02
C LYS A 76 2.17 -9.77 -11.75
N SER A 77 2.21 -9.81 -13.09
CA SER A 77 1.53 -10.86 -13.87
C SER A 77 2.07 -12.24 -13.55
N LYS A 78 3.40 -12.40 -13.43
CA LYS A 78 4.01 -13.70 -13.07
C LYS A 78 3.50 -14.21 -11.72
N ILE A 79 3.35 -13.31 -10.73
CA ILE A 79 2.80 -13.66 -9.41
C ILE A 79 1.32 -14.04 -9.52
N ASN A 80 0.52 -13.31 -10.32
CA ASN A 80 -0.90 -13.61 -10.53
C ASN A 80 -1.10 -14.97 -11.21
N ILE A 81 -0.30 -15.28 -12.23
CA ILE A 81 -0.31 -16.58 -12.91
C ILE A 81 0.10 -17.68 -11.95
N LEU A 82 1.20 -17.49 -11.19
CA LEU A 82 1.65 -18.44 -10.17
C LEU A 82 0.56 -18.70 -9.13
N PHE A 83 -0.18 -17.67 -8.73
CA PHE A 83 -1.30 -17.79 -7.81
C PHE A 83 -2.40 -18.71 -8.37
N ILE A 84 -2.87 -18.46 -9.59
CA ILE A 84 -3.90 -19.30 -10.22
C ILE A 84 -3.42 -20.74 -10.40
N VAL A 85 -2.19 -20.94 -10.89
CA VAL A 85 -1.62 -22.28 -11.07
C VAL A 85 -1.50 -23.00 -9.72
N SER A 86 -1.09 -22.31 -8.66
CA SER A 86 -0.99 -22.90 -7.31
C SER A 86 -2.35 -23.30 -6.75
N LEU A 87 -3.40 -22.50 -7.00
CA LEU A 87 -4.77 -22.83 -6.59
C LEU A 87 -5.30 -24.04 -7.36
N LEU A 88 -5.12 -24.07 -8.68
CA LEU A 88 -5.53 -25.22 -9.51
C LEU A 88 -4.81 -26.50 -9.08
N GLY A 89 -3.50 -26.43 -8.85
CA GLY A 89 -2.71 -27.54 -8.34
C GLY A 89 -3.21 -28.02 -6.97
N PHE A 90 -3.57 -27.09 -6.07
CA PHE A 90 -4.09 -27.42 -4.76
C PHE A 90 -5.49 -28.07 -4.81
N ILE A 91 -6.36 -27.60 -5.70
CA ILE A 91 -7.68 -28.22 -5.94
C ILE A 91 -7.49 -29.67 -6.41
N ILE A 92 -6.65 -29.89 -7.42
CA ILE A 92 -6.37 -31.23 -7.94
C ILE A 92 -5.79 -32.13 -6.83
N PHE A 93 -4.82 -31.63 -6.07
CA PHE A 93 -4.22 -32.35 -4.96
C PHE A 93 -5.25 -32.75 -3.88
N SER A 94 -6.15 -31.82 -3.52
CA SER A 94 -7.22 -32.08 -2.55
C SER A 94 -8.17 -33.18 -3.05
N CYS A 95 -8.55 -33.13 -4.34
CA CYS A 95 -9.42 -34.14 -4.96
C CYS A 95 -8.77 -35.53 -5.02
N ILE A 96 -7.45 -35.62 -5.25
CA ILE A 96 -6.71 -36.90 -5.27
C ILE A 96 -6.63 -37.51 -3.87
N LYS A 97 -6.30 -36.70 -2.85
CA LYS A 97 -6.10 -37.20 -1.47
C LYS A 97 -7.40 -37.55 -0.75
N LYS A 98 -8.57 -37.07 -1.23
CA LYS A 98 -9.92 -37.36 -0.71
C LYS A 98 -10.08 -37.25 0.82
N ASN A 99 -9.31 -36.36 1.46
CA ASN A 99 -9.38 -36.14 2.90
C ASN A 99 -10.35 -34.98 3.21
N ARG A 100 -11.30 -35.18 4.12
CA ARG A 100 -12.25 -34.15 4.56
C ARG A 100 -11.56 -32.86 5.05
N ILE A 101 -10.46 -32.99 5.79
CA ILE A 101 -9.72 -31.82 6.30
C ILE A 101 -9.11 -31.01 5.15
N LEU A 102 -8.51 -31.69 4.14
CA LEU A 102 -7.92 -31.03 2.98
C LEU A 102 -8.99 -30.31 2.14
N HIS A 103 -10.16 -30.92 1.97
CA HIS A 103 -11.28 -30.28 1.28
C HIS A 103 -11.80 -29.04 2.01
N LEU A 104 -11.94 -29.08 3.34
CA LEU A 104 -12.35 -27.91 4.12
C LEU A 104 -11.32 -26.77 4.00
N ILE A 105 -10.03 -27.09 4.04
CA ILE A 105 -8.96 -26.10 3.84
C ILE A 105 -9.02 -25.54 2.42
N CYS A 106 -9.24 -26.37 1.40
CA CYS A 106 -9.39 -25.95 0.02
C CYS A 106 -10.56 -24.98 -0.15
N ILE A 107 -11.73 -25.28 0.41
CA ILE A 107 -12.89 -24.39 0.36
C ILE A 107 -12.56 -23.06 1.07
N SER A 108 -11.94 -23.10 2.25
CA SER A 108 -11.55 -21.90 2.99
C SER A 108 -10.59 -21.00 2.19
N ILE A 109 -9.59 -21.60 1.52
CA ILE A 109 -8.64 -20.88 0.68
C ILE A 109 -9.34 -20.27 -0.55
N LEU A 110 -10.26 -21.00 -1.19
CA LEU A 110 -11.00 -20.49 -2.35
C LEU A 110 -11.88 -19.31 -1.96
N VAL A 111 -12.64 -19.43 -0.86
CA VAL A 111 -13.45 -18.32 -0.34
C VAL A 111 -12.58 -17.13 0.00
N LYS A 112 -11.45 -17.32 0.71
CA LYS A 112 -10.51 -16.24 1.01
C LYS A 112 -9.97 -15.59 -0.27
N SER A 113 -9.60 -16.38 -1.26
CA SER A 113 -9.05 -15.90 -2.53
C SER A 113 -10.07 -15.07 -3.31
N ILE A 114 -11.33 -15.52 -3.36
CA ILE A 114 -12.44 -14.76 -3.98
C ILE A 114 -12.65 -13.43 -3.24
N LEU A 115 -12.72 -13.45 -1.90
CA LEU A 115 -12.89 -12.23 -1.11
C LEU A 115 -11.73 -11.24 -1.33
N VAL A 116 -10.49 -11.72 -1.39
CA VAL A 116 -9.31 -10.88 -1.65
C VAL A 116 -9.41 -10.24 -3.03
N LEU A 117 -9.76 -11.01 -4.07
CA LEU A 117 -9.91 -10.47 -5.42
C LEU A 117 -11.05 -9.43 -5.52
N LEU A 118 -12.12 -9.60 -4.76
CA LEU A 118 -13.25 -8.66 -4.74
C LEU A 118 -12.95 -7.34 -4.01
N PHE A 119 -12.27 -7.39 -2.86
CA PHE A 119 -12.07 -6.20 -2.03
C PHE A 119 -10.81 -5.42 -2.36
N SER A 120 -9.68 -6.10 -2.61
CA SER A 120 -8.42 -5.47 -3.03
C SER A 120 -7.39 -6.55 -3.35
N ALA A 121 -6.96 -6.66 -4.61
CA ALA A 121 -5.91 -7.58 -5.02
C ALA A 121 -4.51 -7.08 -4.60
N GLN A 122 -4.33 -6.80 -3.30
CA GLN A 122 -3.03 -6.50 -2.75
C GLN A 122 -2.26 -7.80 -2.51
N TYR A 123 -1.02 -7.83 -3.01
CA TYR A 123 -0.13 -8.98 -2.91
C TYR A 123 0.08 -9.49 -1.49
N ARG A 124 0.00 -8.60 -0.49
CA ARG A 124 0.11 -8.96 0.93
C ARG A 124 -0.91 -10.03 1.35
N PHE A 125 -2.13 -9.99 0.83
CA PHE A 125 -3.17 -10.95 1.20
C PHE A 125 -2.99 -12.31 0.53
N PHE A 126 -2.28 -12.37 -0.60
CA PHE A 126 -1.97 -13.62 -1.30
C PHE A 126 -0.83 -14.40 -0.65
N THR A 127 0.09 -13.74 0.06
CA THR A 127 1.23 -14.39 0.74
C THR A 127 0.78 -15.49 1.70
N ASP A 128 -0.30 -15.25 2.46
CA ASP A 128 -0.87 -16.25 3.36
C ASP A 128 -1.36 -17.50 2.62
N VAL A 129 -1.98 -17.31 1.44
CA VAL A 129 -2.53 -18.41 0.64
C VAL A 129 -1.39 -19.28 0.10
N PHE A 130 -0.35 -18.66 -0.45
CA PHE A 130 0.84 -19.37 -0.89
C PHE A 130 1.48 -20.17 0.25
N PHE A 131 1.59 -19.57 1.44
CA PHE A 131 2.18 -20.23 2.60
C PHE A 131 1.41 -21.49 3.01
N VAL A 132 0.07 -21.42 3.07
CA VAL A 132 -0.76 -22.57 3.43
C VAL A 132 -0.66 -23.68 2.38
N ILE A 133 -0.76 -23.34 1.08
CA ILE A 133 -0.63 -24.31 -0.02
C ILE A 133 0.73 -25.00 0.03
N PHE A 134 1.80 -24.21 0.16
CA PHE A 134 3.17 -24.72 0.27
C PHE A 134 3.31 -25.67 1.47
N PHE A 135 2.87 -25.25 2.66
CA PHE A 135 2.99 -26.06 3.86
C PHE A 135 2.29 -27.42 3.71
N ILE A 136 1.07 -27.44 3.15
CA ILE A 136 0.29 -28.67 3.03
C ILE A 136 0.90 -29.64 2.00
N ILE A 137 1.35 -29.14 0.84
CA ILE A 137 1.93 -29.98 -0.22
C ILE A 137 3.28 -30.58 0.24
N PHE A 138 4.12 -29.77 0.86
CA PHE A 138 5.49 -30.16 1.21
C PHE A 138 5.63 -30.84 2.57
N ARG A 139 4.60 -30.79 3.44
CA ARG A 139 4.61 -31.43 4.78
C ARG A 139 5.11 -32.87 4.77
N ASN A 140 4.66 -33.67 3.79
CA ASN A 140 4.96 -35.10 3.76
C ASN A 140 6.17 -35.45 2.88
N HIS A 141 6.64 -34.51 2.05
CA HIS A 141 7.71 -34.76 1.07
C HIS A 141 9.08 -34.24 1.54
N VAL A 142 9.12 -33.31 2.49
CA VAL A 142 10.35 -32.66 2.94
C VAL A 142 10.72 -33.13 4.34
N SER A 143 11.87 -33.81 4.47
CA SER A 143 12.43 -34.15 5.78
C SER A 143 12.94 -32.90 6.50
N ARG A 144 12.97 -32.92 7.84
CA ARG A 144 13.41 -31.78 8.65
C ARG A 144 14.78 -31.24 8.23
N GLN A 145 15.75 -32.12 7.96
CA GLN A 145 17.09 -31.73 7.54
C GLN A 145 17.09 -31.03 6.17
N LYS A 146 16.33 -31.56 5.19
CA LYS A 146 16.18 -30.94 3.87
C LYS A 146 15.48 -29.58 3.96
N ALA A 147 14.47 -29.44 4.83
CA ALA A 147 13.79 -28.17 5.06
C ALA A 147 14.74 -27.11 5.64
N ILE A 148 15.53 -27.46 6.66
CA ILE A 148 16.50 -26.55 7.28
C ILE A 148 17.58 -26.16 6.29
N ALA A 149 18.11 -27.11 5.52
CA ALA A 149 19.11 -26.84 4.49
C ALA A 149 18.56 -25.89 3.41
N ALA A 150 17.36 -26.19 2.87
CA ALA A 150 16.72 -25.33 1.87
C ALA A 150 16.43 -23.94 2.40
N PHE A 151 15.92 -23.82 3.63
CA PHE A 151 15.66 -22.53 4.27
C PHE A 151 16.96 -21.73 4.47
N SER A 152 18.03 -22.37 4.90
CA SER A 152 19.33 -21.71 5.12
C SER A 152 19.90 -21.18 3.80
N VAL A 153 19.89 -22.01 2.75
CA VAL A 153 20.34 -21.61 1.40
C VAL A 153 19.50 -20.45 0.85
N LEU A 154 18.17 -20.56 0.92
CA LEU A 154 17.26 -19.50 0.47
C LEU A 154 17.43 -18.21 1.26
N SER A 155 17.69 -18.30 2.57
CA SER A 155 17.93 -17.13 3.42
C SER A 155 19.22 -16.41 3.03
N VAL A 156 20.31 -17.15 2.78
CA VAL A 156 21.57 -16.57 2.30
C VAL A 156 21.39 -15.89 0.94
N ILE A 157 20.68 -16.54 0.00
CA ILE A 157 20.37 -15.94 -1.30
C ILE A 157 19.54 -14.67 -1.13
N PHE A 158 18.51 -14.70 -0.27
CA PHE A 158 17.64 -13.56 -0.02
C PHE A 158 18.40 -12.38 0.61
N ILE A 159 19.23 -12.65 1.63
CA ILE A 159 20.08 -11.63 2.26
C ILE A 159 21.04 -11.04 1.23
N GLY A 160 21.70 -11.87 0.42
CA GLY A 160 22.60 -11.41 -0.64
C GLY A 160 21.90 -10.53 -1.68
N ALA A 161 20.70 -10.93 -2.12
CA ALA A 161 19.89 -10.14 -3.06
C ALA A 161 19.45 -8.81 -2.45
N MET A 162 19.07 -8.76 -1.18
CA MET A 162 18.67 -7.53 -0.48
C MET A 162 19.86 -6.61 -0.18
N ALA A 163 21.03 -7.16 0.13
CA ALA A 163 22.25 -6.38 0.37
C ALA A 163 22.81 -5.73 -0.90
N LEU A 164 22.49 -6.30 -2.07
CA LEU A 164 22.97 -5.84 -3.37
C LEU A 164 21.80 -5.29 -4.22
N PRO A 165 21.32 -4.06 -3.94
CA PRO A 165 20.18 -3.48 -4.64
C PRO A 165 20.39 -3.35 -6.15
N HIS A 166 21.63 -3.27 -6.62
CA HIS A 166 21.94 -3.26 -8.06
C HIS A 166 21.46 -4.54 -8.76
N ILE A 167 21.59 -5.71 -8.14
CA ILE A 167 21.10 -6.97 -8.69
C ILE A 167 19.58 -6.91 -8.85
N LEU A 168 18.87 -6.41 -7.84
CA LEU A 168 17.41 -6.26 -7.90
C LEU A 168 16.97 -5.30 -9.00
N ARG A 169 17.68 -4.16 -9.17
CA ARG A 169 17.37 -3.18 -10.22
C ARG A 169 17.55 -3.76 -11.62
N THR A 170 18.64 -4.51 -11.85
CA THR A 170 18.97 -5.08 -13.16
C THR A 170 18.10 -6.28 -13.51
N TRP A 171 17.89 -7.21 -12.56
CA TRP A 171 17.14 -8.45 -12.80
C TRP A 171 15.63 -8.28 -12.67
N LEU A 172 15.18 -7.32 -11.85
CA LEU A 172 13.77 -7.03 -11.58
C LEU A 172 13.49 -5.52 -11.71
N PRO A 173 13.61 -4.93 -12.90
CA PRO A 173 13.42 -3.48 -13.10
C PRO A 173 12.01 -3.01 -12.73
N SER A 174 11.01 -3.90 -12.78
CA SER A 174 9.65 -3.62 -12.32
C SER A 174 9.48 -3.55 -10.79
N PHE A 175 10.50 -3.93 -10.02
CA PHE A 175 10.51 -3.87 -8.56
C PHE A 175 10.91 -2.46 -8.08
N ARG A 176 9.94 -1.54 -8.07
CA ARG A 176 10.15 -0.13 -7.67
C ARG A 176 10.89 0.08 -6.34
N PRO A 177 10.65 -0.71 -5.26
CA PRO A 177 11.40 -0.54 -4.01
C PRO A 177 12.92 -0.67 -4.19
N GLY A 178 13.39 -1.49 -5.14
CA GLY A 178 14.81 -1.63 -5.45
C GLY A 178 15.48 -0.32 -5.86
N ASN A 179 14.74 0.63 -6.44
CA ASN A 179 15.26 1.95 -6.81
C ASN A 179 15.46 2.87 -5.60
N PHE A 180 14.71 2.66 -4.52
CA PHE A 180 14.81 3.43 -3.29
C PHE A 180 15.76 2.81 -2.26
N MET A 181 16.17 1.55 -2.45
CA MET A 181 17.14 0.89 -1.58
C MET A 181 18.51 1.55 -1.74
N GLY A 182 19.08 2.03 -0.63
CA GLY A 182 20.46 2.48 -0.53
C GLY A 182 21.45 1.34 -0.65
N THR A 183 22.71 1.67 -0.94
CA THR A 183 23.81 0.70 -0.96
C THR A 183 24.10 0.18 0.45
N PHE A 184 24.54 -1.08 0.52
CA PHE A 184 24.99 -1.66 1.78
C PHE A 184 26.33 -1.03 2.23
N GLU A 185 26.39 -0.61 3.48
CA GLU A 185 27.59 -0.10 4.13
C GLU A 185 27.97 -1.03 5.29
N ALA A 186 29.25 -1.36 5.44
CA ALA A 186 29.71 -2.29 6.49
C ALA A 186 29.36 -1.81 7.92
N GLU A 187 29.26 -0.49 8.11
CA GLU A 187 28.83 0.13 9.37
C GLU A 187 27.41 -0.30 9.79
N GLN A 188 26.55 -0.64 8.82
CA GLN A 188 25.16 -1.09 9.05
C GLN A 188 25.07 -2.42 9.81
N LEU A 189 26.16 -3.19 9.93
CA LEU A 189 26.19 -4.42 10.73
C LEU A 189 26.12 -4.16 12.23
N TYR A 190 26.63 -3.01 12.70
CA TYR A 190 26.66 -2.67 14.13
C TYR A 190 25.95 -1.36 14.45
N ARG A 191 25.70 -0.50 13.45
CA ARG A 191 24.97 0.76 13.60
C ARG A 191 23.96 0.92 12.46
N PRO A 192 22.64 0.89 12.73
CA PRO A 192 21.66 1.10 11.67
C PRO A 192 21.84 2.50 11.06
N SER A 193 21.72 2.61 9.74
CA SER A 193 21.74 3.90 9.06
C SER A 193 20.55 4.75 9.53
N ALA A 194 20.84 5.89 10.14
CA ALA A 194 19.82 6.88 10.46
C ALA A 194 19.69 7.82 9.27
N TYR A 195 18.54 7.82 8.61
CA TYR A 195 18.24 8.84 7.63
C TYR A 195 18.15 10.19 8.36
N LYS A 196 18.88 11.18 7.87
CA LYS A 196 18.76 12.57 8.32
C LYS A 196 18.36 13.41 7.11
N TYR A 197 17.19 14.03 7.17
CA TYR A 197 16.64 14.81 6.07
C TYR A 197 16.07 16.12 6.58
N HIS A 198 16.97 17.09 6.74
CA HIS A 198 16.65 18.41 7.28
C HIS A 198 16.31 19.44 6.19
N GLU A 199 16.20 19.02 4.92
CA GLU A 199 15.87 19.93 3.83
C GLU A 199 14.36 20.05 3.66
N TYR A 200 13.80 21.13 4.19
CA TYR A 200 12.39 21.46 4.03
C TYR A 200 12.16 22.91 3.63
N THR A 201 10.97 23.17 3.09
CA THR A 201 10.49 24.52 2.81
C THR A 201 9.22 24.76 3.64
N PRO A 202 9.17 25.83 4.44
CA PRO A 202 7.95 26.21 5.14
C PRO A 202 6.97 26.88 4.17
N TYR A 203 5.70 26.50 4.27
CA TYR A 203 4.59 27.08 3.54
C TYR A 203 3.44 27.40 4.49
N GLN A 204 2.51 28.22 4.01
CA GLN A 204 1.30 28.58 4.76
C GLN A 204 0.10 28.62 3.81
N ILE A 205 -0.99 28.00 4.23
CA ILE A 205 -2.31 28.08 3.57
C ILE A 205 -3.33 28.37 4.66
N GLY A 206 -4.04 29.49 4.53
CA GLY A 206 -4.96 29.98 5.56
C GLY A 206 -4.23 30.23 6.89
N ASN A 207 -4.72 29.59 7.95
CA ASN A 207 -4.16 29.68 9.30
C ASN A 207 -3.13 28.58 9.64
N LEU A 208 -2.85 27.65 8.71
CA LEU A 208 -1.94 26.55 8.92
C LEU A 208 -0.57 26.82 8.27
N ARG A 209 0.47 26.91 9.09
CA ARG A 209 1.88 26.86 8.67
C ARG A 209 2.37 25.42 8.77
N PHE A 210 2.99 24.92 7.70
CA PHE A 210 3.48 23.56 7.61
C PHE A 210 4.77 23.48 6.80
N ASN A 211 5.53 22.42 7.03
CA ASN A 211 6.80 22.16 6.38
C ASN A 211 6.66 21.03 5.36
N VAL A 212 7.33 21.18 4.22
CA VAL A 212 7.35 20.18 3.14
C VAL A 212 8.79 19.80 2.86
N SER A 213 9.09 18.50 2.95
CA SER A 213 10.40 17.97 2.56
C SER A 213 10.68 18.29 1.10
N LYS A 214 11.86 18.83 0.79
CA LYS A 214 12.25 19.09 -0.59
C LYS A 214 12.49 17.76 -1.29
N LYS A 215 12.02 17.54 -2.52
CA LYS A 215 12.42 16.40 -3.38
C LYS A 215 12.27 15.01 -2.73
N TYR A 216 11.40 14.87 -1.74
CA TYR A 216 11.27 13.63 -0.99
C TYR A 216 9.81 13.40 -0.57
N PRO A 217 9.22 12.23 -0.87
CA PRO A 217 7.78 12.01 -0.74
C PRO A 217 7.30 11.78 0.69
N TYR A 218 8.19 11.65 1.67
CA TYR A 218 7.84 11.40 3.08
C TYR A 218 8.38 12.49 4.00
N ASN A 219 7.91 12.53 5.25
CA ASN A 219 8.31 13.54 6.25
C ASN A 219 8.80 12.86 7.53
N PHE A 220 9.91 12.14 7.48
CA PHE A 220 10.40 11.38 8.64
C PHE A 220 11.28 12.19 9.60
N ASP A 221 11.92 13.26 9.12
CA ASP A 221 12.86 14.11 9.88
C ASP A 221 12.56 15.60 9.68
N THR A 222 11.36 15.90 9.19
CA THR A 222 10.86 17.25 8.94
C THR A 222 10.25 17.82 10.21
N GLU A 223 10.53 19.08 10.51
CA GLU A 223 9.93 19.75 11.67
C GLU A 223 8.40 19.80 11.55
N LEU A 224 7.70 19.46 12.63
CA LEU A 224 6.23 19.44 12.68
C LEU A 224 5.65 20.86 12.87
N PRO A 225 4.50 21.20 12.28
CA PRO A 225 3.65 20.37 11.42
C PRO A 225 4.26 20.13 10.02
N ALA A 226 4.24 18.89 9.55
CA ALA A 226 4.78 18.53 8.24
C ALA A 226 3.72 17.84 7.37
N ILE A 227 3.59 18.25 6.12
CA ILE A 227 2.66 17.67 5.14
C ILE A 227 3.45 17.23 3.92
N SER A 228 3.25 16.00 3.43
CA SER A 228 4.01 15.51 2.29
C SER A 228 3.41 16.06 0.99
N GLU A 229 4.24 16.20 -0.03
CA GLU A 229 3.84 16.75 -1.33
C GLU A 229 2.59 16.06 -1.89
N GLY A 230 2.53 14.72 -1.78
CA GLY A 230 1.39 13.91 -2.24
C GLY A 230 0.06 14.31 -1.59
N TYR A 231 0.05 14.51 -0.27
CA TYR A 231 -1.18 14.91 0.43
C TYR A 231 -1.61 16.32 0.05
N ILE A 232 -0.67 17.25 -0.19
CA ILE A 232 -0.99 18.60 -0.66
C ILE A 232 -1.69 18.52 -2.02
N PHE A 233 -1.16 17.74 -2.96
CA PHE A 233 -1.79 17.58 -4.27
C PHE A 233 -3.19 16.97 -4.18
N ASP A 234 -3.36 15.93 -3.36
CA ASP A 234 -4.65 15.25 -3.19
C ASP A 234 -5.70 16.14 -2.52
N ASP A 235 -5.32 16.87 -1.47
CA ASP A 235 -6.21 17.75 -0.72
C ASP A 235 -6.66 18.94 -1.59
N VAL A 236 -5.71 19.61 -2.26
CA VAL A 236 -6.01 20.76 -3.13
C VAL A 236 -6.86 20.33 -4.33
N LYS A 237 -6.63 19.14 -4.89
CA LYS A 237 -7.46 18.57 -5.96
C LYS A 237 -8.89 18.27 -5.47
N ALA A 238 -9.06 17.91 -4.20
CA ALA A 238 -10.37 17.79 -3.58
C ALA A 238 -10.97 19.16 -3.17
N GLY A 239 -10.24 20.27 -3.33
CA GLY A 239 -10.73 21.61 -3.00
C GLY A 239 -10.83 21.86 -1.49
N ILE A 240 -10.11 21.08 -0.69
CA ILE A 240 -10.11 21.14 0.77
C ILE A 240 -8.68 21.25 1.29
N PHE A 241 -8.51 21.76 2.50
CA PHE A 241 -7.20 21.75 3.17
C PHE A 241 -7.38 21.73 4.69
N PRO A 242 -6.48 21.07 5.45
CA PRO A 242 -6.53 21.11 6.91
C PRO A 242 -6.24 22.52 7.42
N GLN A 243 -7.04 22.97 8.39
CA GLN A 243 -6.87 24.25 9.08
C GLN A 243 -6.87 24.01 10.59
N LEU A 244 -6.18 24.85 11.36
CA LEU A 244 -6.18 24.78 12.82
C LEU A 244 -7.57 25.13 13.34
N LYS A 245 -8.10 24.30 14.26
CA LYS A 245 -9.38 24.58 14.94
C LYS A 245 -9.29 25.84 15.81
N ASP A 246 -8.14 26.03 16.44
CA ASP A 246 -7.80 27.23 17.21
C ASP A 246 -6.41 27.70 16.76
N PRO A 247 -6.29 28.91 16.16
CA PRO A 247 -4.99 29.45 15.71
C PRO A 247 -3.94 29.54 16.81
N LYS A 248 -4.34 29.64 18.08
CA LYS A 248 -3.43 29.78 19.23
C LYS A 248 -3.03 28.43 19.85
N LYS A 249 -3.74 27.34 19.52
CA LYS A 249 -3.56 26.03 20.17
C LYS A 249 -3.65 24.88 19.18
N ILE A 250 -2.49 24.46 18.66
CA ILE A 250 -2.37 23.28 17.78
C ILE A 250 -2.94 22.01 18.44
N LYS A 251 -2.88 21.89 19.77
CA LYS A 251 -3.43 20.76 20.54
C LYS A 251 -4.94 20.55 20.34
N ASN A 252 -5.67 21.58 19.91
CA ASN A 252 -7.11 21.50 19.67
C ASN A 252 -7.44 20.77 18.35
N GLY A 253 -6.42 20.39 17.58
CA GLY A 253 -6.55 19.61 16.36
C GLY A 253 -6.86 20.45 15.13
N PHE A 254 -7.21 19.74 14.06
CA PHE A 254 -7.45 20.29 12.74
C PHE A 254 -8.90 20.09 12.31
N ILE A 255 -9.36 20.97 11.43
CA ILE A 255 -10.65 20.85 10.74
C ILE A 255 -10.41 20.91 9.24
N TRP A 256 -11.21 20.17 8.48
CA TRP A 256 -11.21 20.27 7.03
C TRP A 256 -12.00 21.51 6.61
N LYS A 257 -11.36 22.45 5.92
CA LYS A 257 -12.01 23.64 5.36
C LYS A 257 -11.96 23.56 3.84
N LYS A 258 -13.03 23.99 3.16
CA LYS A 258 -13.00 24.24 1.72
C LYS A 258 -12.10 25.45 1.44
N LEU A 259 -11.24 25.32 0.44
CA LEU A 259 -10.35 26.38 0.01
C LEU A 259 -11.17 27.54 -0.56
N ASP A 260 -10.93 28.75 -0.07
CA ASP A 260 -11.41 29.96 -0.72
C ASP A 260 -10.54 30.33 -1.94
N ALA A 261 -10.92 31.39 -2.66
CA ALA A 261 -10.24 31.77 -3.90
C ALA A 261 -8.78 32.21 -3.67
N GLU A 262 -8.46 32.78 -2.51
CA GLU A 262 -7.11 33.23 -2.17
C GLU A 262 -6.25 32.04 -1.71
N GLU A 263 -6.79 31.20 -0.82
CA GLU A 263 -6.17 29.97 -0.35
C GLU A 263 -5.87 29.02 -1.52
N LYS A 264 -6.79 28.93 -2.50
CA LYS A 264 -6.58 28.13 -3.71
C LYS A 264 -5.42 28.66 -4.57
N ARG A 265 -5.34 29.97 -4.77
CA ARG A 265 -4.21 30.59 -5.50
C ARG A 265 -2.89 30.36 -4.78
N ALA A 266 -2.87 30.48 -3.45
CA ALA A 266 -1.69 30.20 -2.63
C ALA A 266 -1.27 28.72 -2.75
N ALA A 267 -2.24 27.81 -2.68
CA ALA A 267 -2.01 26.38 -2.85
C ALA A 267 -1.43 26.05 -4.24
N ASP A 268 -1.99 26.62 -5.31
CA ASP A 268 -1.51 26.43 -6.68
C ASP A 268 -0.07 26.94 -6.85
N GLN A 269 0.27 28.09 -6.24
CA GLN A 269 1.65 28.61 -6.23
C GLN A 269 2.63 27.66 -5.53
N ILE A 270 2.22 27.08 -4.39
CA ILE A 270 3.03 26.09 -3.66
C ILE A 270 3.25 24.85 -4.52
N ILE A 271 2.19 24.34 -5.16
CA ILE A 271 2.25 23.19 -6.09
C ILE A 271 3.21 23.48 -7.25
N HIS A 272 3.13 24.68 -7.83
CA HIS A 272 4.05 25.11 -8.88
C HIS A 272 5.51 25.20 -8.40
N SER A 273 5.75 25.69 -7.19
CA SER A 273 7.07 25.75 -6.56
C SER A 273 7.66 24.34 -6.40
N ILE A 274 6.88 23.41 -5.84
CA ILE A 274 7.27 22.00 -5.66
C ILE A 274 7.61 21.38 -7.02
N ASN A 275 6.71 21.49 -8.01
CA ASN A 275 6.93 20.93 -9.35
C ASN A 275 8.15 21.53 -10.06
N ARG A 276 8.41 22.83 -9.91
CA ARG A 276 9.60 23.48 -10.48
C ARG A 276 10.89 22.94 -9.87
N SER A 277 10.89 22.64 -8.57
CA SER A 277 12.08 22.10 -7.89
C SER A 277 12.56 20.77 -8.48
N TYR A 278 11.65 19.97 -9.04
CA TYR A 278 11.97 18.72 -9.74
C TYR A 278 12.46 18.92 -11.17
N LYS A 279 12.12 20.02 -11.85
CA LYS A 279 12.48 20.29 -13.26
C LYS A 279 13.85 20.95 -13.47
N GLN A 280 14.49 21.46 -12.42
CA GLN A 280 15.76 22.19 -12.53
C GLN A 280 17.01 21.28 -12.57
N ASN A 281 16.83 19.98 -12.76
CA ASN A 281 17.87 18.97 -13.00
C ASN A 281 17.45 18.07 -14.17
#